data_AF-A0A1F5LUL5-F1
#
_entry.id   AF-A0A1F5LUL5-F1
#
_cell.length_a   1.000
_cell.length_b   1.000
_cell.length_c   1.000
_cell.angle_alpha   90.00
_cell.angle_beta   90.00
_cell.angle_gamma   90.00
#
_symmetry.space_group_name_H-M   'P 1'
#
loop_
_entity.id
_entity.type
_entity.pdbx_description
1 polymer ?
#
loop_
_entity_poly.entity_id
_entity_poly.type
_entity_poly.pdbx_seq_one_letter_code
_entity_poly.pdbx_strand_id
1 'polypeptide(L)'
;MGTTAATAFSQVYHFATWQVGMVWIAGIVGNILGVPFGGYFSDWVANRATTKNGGVREPEMRLPAVSVAMITYPAALLLYGLGINYKAHWMVPISGIFLFSFGSSAAIGISVVYTIDCYRPIAEEVVVSQVAFKSIITFLMSFYANPWVNRDGYAGAFSAMAALSFVVLAMWIPLYIWGKRIRRATLKGRVMRYVHWAVDRETGE
;
A
#
# COMPACT_ATOMS: atom_id res chain seq x y z
N MET A 1 -6.49 7.34 8.78
CA MET A 1 -5.94 7.16 10.15
C MET A 1 -5.35 8.44 10.74
N GLY A 2 -4.61 9.26 9.98
CA GLY A 2 -4.01 10.53 10.48
C GLY A 2 -4.96 11.46 11.23
N THR A 3 -5.91 12.03 10.50
CA THR A 3 -6.87 13.00 11.03
C THR A 3 -7.83 12.37 12.04
N THR A 4 -8.28 11.14 11.76
CA THR A 4 -9.24 10.41 12.59
C THR A 4 -8.67 9.93 13.92
N ALA A 5 -7.36 9.63 14.00
CA ALA A 5 -6.71 9.15 15.22
C ALA A 5 -6.65 10.22 16.28
N ALA A 6 -6.28 11.45 15.91
CA ALA A 6 -6.24 12.55 16.87
C ALA A 6 -7.63 12.78 17.51
N THR A 7 -8.68 12.79 16.70
CA THR A 7 -10.06 12.93 17.18
C THR A 7 -10.52 11.71 17.99
N ALA A 8 -10.21 10.49 17.55
CA ALA A 8 -10.67 9.26 18.21
C ALA A 8 -10.04 9.06 19.60
N PHE A 9 -8.72 9.22 19.70
CA PHE A 9 -8.01 9.03 20.97
C PHE A 9 -8.33 10.14 21.98
N SER A 10 -8.56 11.36 21.52
CA SER A 10 -9.00 12.46 22.39
C SER A 10 -10.44 12.29 22.87
N GLN A 11 -11.37 11.88 21.99
CA GLN A 11 -12.79 11.73 22.36
C GLN A 11 -13.11 10.45 23.14
N VAL A 12 -12.45 9.32 22.83
CA VAL A 12 -12.79 8.01 23.42
C VAL A 12 -11.93 7.69 24.64
N TYR A 13 -10.65 8.05 24.63
CA TYR A 13 -9.69 7.71 25.70
C TYR A 13 -9.25 8.92 26.54
N HIS A 14 -9.78 10.12 26.27
CA HIS A 14 -9.43 11.37 26.95
C HIS A 14 -7.92 11.63 27.01
N PHE A 15 -7.18 11.19 25.98
CA PHE A 15 -5.74 11.39 25.90
C PHE A 15 -5.41 12.86 25.67
N ALA A 16 -4.40 13.33 26.40
CA ALA A 16 -3.80 14.64 26.18
C ALA A 16 -3.08 14.66 24.82
N THR A 17 -2.91 15.86 24.24
CA THR A 17 -2.30 16.05 22.92
C THR A 17 -0.92 15.38 22.79
N TRP A 18 -0.12 15.37 23.86
CA TRP A 18 1.19 14.72 23.88
C TRP A 18 1.09 13.18 23.84
N GLN A 19 0.07 12.58 24.46
CA GLN A 19 -0.18 11.13 24.42
C GLN A 19 -0.64 10.68 23.04
N VAL A 20 -1.44 11.49 22.36
CA VAL A 20 -1.81 11.27 20.95
C VAL A 20 -0.57 11.30 20.06
N GLY A 21 0.39 12.19 20.35
CA GLY A 21 1.69 12.22 19.67
C GLY A 21 2.47 10.90 19.81
N MET A 22 2.47 10.30 21.00
CA MET A 22 3.18 9.04 21.26
C MET A 22 2.62 7.84 20.48
N VAL A 23 1.32 7.84 20.15
CA VAL A 23 0.71 6.79 19.32
C VAL A 23 1.39 6.69 17.95
N TRP A 24 1.88 7.80 17.40
CA TRP A 24 2.57 7.83 16.10
C TRP A 24 3.93 7.12 16.12
N ILE A 25 4.54 6.95 17.30
CA ILE A 25 5.79 6.18 17.44
C ILE A 25 5.56 4.73 17.01
N ALA A 26 4.39 4.14 17.32
CA ALA A 26 4.05 2.81 16.84
C ALA A 26 4.01 2.73 15.31
N GLY A 27 3.55 3.80 14.65
CA GLY A 27 3.58 3.91 13.20
C GLY A 27 5.00 3.99 12.63
N ILE A 28 5.90 4.71 13.30
CA ILE A 28 7.33 4.79 12.92
C ILE A 28 7.99 3.41 13.04
N VAL A 29 7.80 2.72 14.16
CA VAL A 29 8.36 1.39 14.39
C VAL A 29 7.82 0.38 13.37
N GLY A 30 6.52 0.46 13.05
CA GLY A 30 5.91 -0.37 12.01
C GLY A 30 6.54 -0.14 10.63
N ASN A 31 6.85 1.11 10.28
CA ASN A 31 7.50 1.45 9.02
C ASN A 31 8.95 0.97 8.96
N ILE A 32 9.72 1.17 10.03
CA ILE A 32 11.11 0.69 10.14
C ILE A 32 11.21 -0.83 9.96
N LEU A 33 10.25 -1.58 10.50
CA LEU A 33 10.18 -3.04 10.31
C LEU A 33 9.60 -3.43 8.95
N GLY A 34 8.67 -2.63 8.41
CA GLY A 34 7.99 -2.89 7.14
C GLY A 34 8.86 -2.71 5.91
N VAL A 35 9.80 -1.76 5.93
CA VAL A 35 10.74 -1.52 4.82
C VAL A 35 11.67 -2.72 4.53
N PRO A 36 12.46 -3.22 5.50
CA PRO A 36 13.34 -4.36 5.26
C PRO A 36 12.53 -5.62 5.00
N PHE A 37 11.40 -5.82 5.70
CA PHE A 37 10.53 -6.96 5.43
C PHE A 37 9.99 -6.90 4.00
N GLY A 38 9.47 -5.77 3.55
CA GLY A 38 8.98 -5.56 2.20
C GLY A 38 10.04 -5.82 1.13
N GLY A 39 11.28 -5.34 1.33
CA GLY A 39 12.39 -5.56 0.40
C GLY A 39 12.87 -7.02 0.39
N TYR A 40 13.35 -7.53 1.53
CA TYR A 40 13.91 -8.87 1.63
C TYR A 40 12.88 -9.97 1.35
N PHE A 41 11.64 -9.83 1.84
CA PHE A 41 10.58 -10.80 1.57
C PHE A 41 10.14 -10.76 0.12
N SER A 42 9.99 -9.57 -0.48
CA SER A 42 9.68 -9.45 -1.91
C SER A 42 10.76 -10.09 -2.77
N ASP A 43 12.03 -9.82 -2.50
CA ASP A 43 13.13 -10.40 -3.27
C ASP A 43 13.28 -11.90 -3.04
N TRP A 44 13.02 -12.41 -1.83
CA TRP A 44 13.00 -13.84 -1.54
C TRP A 44 11.88 -14.56 -2.30
N VAL A 45 10.67 -14.01 -2.30
CA VAL A 45 9.52 -14.54 -3.06
C VAL A 45 9.81 -14.50 -4.56
N ALA A 46 10.36 -13.38 -5.05
CA ALA A 46 10.73 -13.22 -6.46
C ALA A 46 11.80 -14.22 -6.90
N ASN A 47 12.85 -14.41 -6.09
CA ASN A 47 13.92 -15.36 -6.38
C ASN A 47 13.40 -16.79 -6.39
N ARG A 48 12.54 -17.16 -5.42
CA ARG A 48 11.94 -18.51 -5.35
C ARG A 48 11.01 -18.80 -6.52
N ALA A 49 10.27 -17.80 -7.00
CA ALA A 49 9.46 -17.90 -8.20
C ALA A 49 10.32 -17.96 -9.48
N THR A 50 11.43 -17.21 -9.55
CA THR A 50 12.39 -17.22 -10.67
C THR A 50 13.07 -18.59 -10.81
N THR A 51 13.47 -19.21 -9.70
CA THR A 51 14.04 -20.57 -9.69
C THR A 51 13.03 -21.61 -10.20
N LYS A 52 11.74 -21.44 -9.92
CA LYS A 52 10.68 -22.35 -10.40
C LYS A 52 10.31 -22.18 -11.87
N ASN A 53 10.60 -21.03 -12.48
CA ASN A 53 10.25 -20.74 -13.88
C ASN A 53 11.45 -20.86 -14.83
N GLY A 54 12.43 -21.70 -14.49
CA GLY A 54 13.58 -21.98 -15.34
C GLY A 54 14.56 -20.82 -15.51
N GLY A 55 14.61 -19.87 -14.56
CA GLY A 55 15.61 -18.79 -14.56
C GLY A 55 15.21 -17.50 -15.27
N VAL A 56 14.00 -17.43 -15.85
CA VAL A 56 13.49 -16.19 -16.47
C VAL A 56 12.79 -15.33 -15.42
N ARG A 57 13.42 -14.21 -15.03
CA ARG A 57 12.89 -13.26 -14.03
C ARG A 57 11.80 -12.38 -14.66
N GLU A 58 10.54 -12.78 -14.50
CA GLU A 58 9.40 -11.96 -14.92
C GLU A 58 8.98 -11.01 -13.77
N PRO A 59 8.65 -9.73 -14.05
CA PRO A 59 8.20 -8.77 -13.03
C PRO A 59 6.99 -9.27 -12.20
N GLU A 60 6.16 -10.11 -12.82
CA GLU A 60 4.95 -10.71 -12.25
C GLU A 60 5.23 -11.67 -11.09
N MET A 61 6.46 -12.18 -10.98
CA MET A 61 6.89 -13.08 -9.89
C MET A 61 6.95 -12.43 -8.52
N ARG A 62 6.84 -11.11 -8.46
CA ARG A 62 6.84 -10.33 -7.20
C ARG A 62 5.44 -10.16 -6.61
N LEU A 63 4.40 -10.29 -7.43
CA LEU A 63 3.02 -10.11 -6.99
C LEU A 63 2.60 -11.01 -5.81
N PRO A 64 3.09 -12.26 -5.66
CA PRO A 64 2.75 -13.05 -4.47
C PRO A 64 3.21 -12.41 -3.16
N ALA A 65 4.21 -11.51 -3.17
CA ALA A 65 4.60 -10.77 -1.96
C ALA A 65 3.53 -9.76 -1.50
N VAL A 66 2.67 -9.29 -2.42
CA VAL A 66 1.52 -8.42 -2.11
C VAL A 66 0.43 -9.17 -1.32
N SER A 67 0.40 -10.51 -1.37
CA SER A 67 -0.56 -11.31 -0.61
C SER A 67 -0.46 -11.12 0.91
N VAL A 68 0.76 -10.92 1.43
CA VAL A 68 0.97 -10.63 2.86
C VAL A 68 0.40 -9.28 3.23
N ALA A 69 0.60 -8.27 2.37
CA ALA A 69 0.00 -6.95 2.55
C ALA A 69 -1.54 -7.00 2.42
N MET A 70 -2.07 -7.85 1.53
CA MET A 70 -3.51 -8.04 1.31
C MET A 70 -4.26 -8.51 2.56
N ILE A 71 -3.62 -9.28 3.44
CA ILE A 71 -4.21 -9.72 4.70
C ILE A 71 -3.95 -8.69 5.81
N THR A 72 -2.71 -8.19 5.88
CA THR A 72 -2.27 -7.31 6.98
C THR A 72 -2.99 -5.96 6.96
N TYR A 73 -3.22 -5.39 5.78
CA TYR A 73 -3.82 -4.06 5.62
C TYR A 73 -5.30 -3.98 6.07
N PRO A 74 -6.21 -4.85 5.59
CA PRO A 74 -7.59 -4.85 6.08
C PRO A 74 -7.69 -5.29 7.55
N ALA A 75 -6.84 -6.22 8.00
CA ALA A 75 -6.80 -6.60 9.41
C ALA A 75 -6.43 -5.40 10.30
N ALA A 76 -5.47 -4.58 9.88
CA ALA A 76 -5.08 -3.36 10.60
C ALA A 76 -6.22 -2.33 10.67
N LEU A 77 -6.93 -2.11 9.56
CA LEU A 77 -8.09 -1.22 9.49
C LEU A 77 -9.24 -1.69 10.39
N LEU A 78 -9.50 -3.00 10.42
CA LEU A 78 -10.51 -3.60 11.30
C LEU A 78 -10.11 -3.51 12.77
N LEU A 79 -8.85 -3.83 13.12
CA LEU A 79 -8.34 -3.71 14.50
C LEU A 79 -8.47 -2.28 15.02
N TYR A 80 -8.14 -1.29 14.18
CA TYR A 80 -8.28 0.11 14.53
C TYR A 80 -9.76 0.53 14.69
N GLY A 81 -10.60 0.24 13.69
CA GLY A 81 -12.00 0.64 13.66
C GLY A 81 -12.84 -0.02 14.77
N LEU A 82 -12.70 -1.34 14.93
CA LEU A 82 -13.42 -2.10 15.96
C LEU A 82 -12.84 -1.81 17.35
N GLY A 83 -11.52 -1.66 17.47
CA GLY A 83 -10.87 -1.32 18.74
C GLY A 83 -11.39 -0.02 19.34
N ILE A 84 -11.58 1.02 18.51
CA ILE A 84 -12.16 2.30 18.94
C ILE A 84 -13.66 2.15 19.23
N ASN A 85 -14.40 1.46 18.36
CA ASN A 85 -15.86 1.33 18.51
C ASN A 85 -16.27 0.58 19.77
N TYR A 86 -15.54 -0.49 20.13
CA TYR A 86 -15.78 -1.26 21.36
C TYR A 86 -15.11 -0.67 22.60
N LYS A 87 -14.47 0.51 22.50
CA LYS A 87 -13.68 1.12 23.58
C LYS A 87 -12.69 0.11 24.20
N ALA A 88 -12.07 -0.71 23.36
CA ALA A 88 -11.14 -1.75 23.80
C ALA A 88 -9.91 -1.12 24.49
N HIS A 89 -9.05 -1.91 25.11
CA HIS A 89 -7.81 -1.37 25.69
C HIS A 89 -7.02 -0.58 24.62
N TRP A 90 -6.50 0.60 24.97
CA TRP A 90 -5.83 1.56 24.06
C TRP A 90 -4.71 0.93 23.22
N MET A 91 -4.11 -0.18 23.67
CA MET A 91 -3.12 -0.95 22.90
C MET A 91 -3.67 -1.55 21.61
N VAL A 92 -4.95 -1.91 21.54
CA VAL A 92 -5.57 -2.56 20.36
C VAL A 92 -5.59 -1.63 19.14
N PRO A 93 -6.08 -0.38 19.22
CA PRO A 93 -5.99 0.53 18.08
C PRO A 93 -4.54 0.96 17.76
N ILE A 94 -3.64 0.98 18.75
CA ILE A 94 -2.21 1.25 18.51
C ILE A 94 -1.53 0.12 17.73
N SER A 95 -1.82 -1.14 18.04
CA SER A 95 -1.31 -2.27 17.27
C SER A 95 -1.88 -2.28 15.85
N GLY A 96 -3.12 -1.81 15.67
CA GLY A 96 -3.70 -1.53 14.35
C GLY A 96 -2.90 -0.49 13.55
N ILE A 97 -2.49 0.61 14.17
CA ILE A 97 -1.63 1.63 13.51
C ILE A 97 -0.27 1.06 13.14
N PHE A 98 0.34 0.26 14.02
CA PHE A 98 1.60 -0.44 13.74
C PHE A 98 1.48 -1.37 12.54
N LEU A 99 0.46 -2.24 12.52
CA LEU A 99 0.20 -3.18 11.43
C LEU A 99 -0.10 -2.46 10.11
N PHE A 100 -0.85 -1.36 10.17
CA PHE A 100 -1.16 -0.54 9.00
C PHE A 100 0.11 0.06 8.40
N SER A 101 0.97 0.66 9.22
CA SER A 101 2.26 1.19 8.77
C SER A 101 3.15 0.09 8.20
N PHE A 102 3.26 -1.05 8.87
CA PHE A 102 4.04 -2.19 8.39
C PHE A 102 3.57 -2.66 7.01
N GLY A 103 2.27 -2.94 6.86
CA GLY A 103 1.69 -3.40 5.59
C GLY A 103 1.77 -2.35 4.47
N SER A 104 1.56 -1.07 4.81
CA SER A 104 1.65 0.03 3.84
C SER A 104 3.04 0.14 3.24
N SER A 105 4.06 0.02 4.07
CA SER A 105 5.46 0.24 3.69
C SER A 105 5.94 -0.88 2.77
N ALA A 106 5.59 -2.13 3.11
CA ALA A 106 5.86 -3.28 2.26
C ALA A 106 5.15 -3.18 0.90
N ALA A 107 3.87 -2.82 0.89
CA ALA A 107 3.09 -2.71 -0.36
C ALA A 107 3.62 -1.61 -1.29
N ILE A 108 3.95 -0.42 -0.74
CA ILE A 108 4.53 0.68 -1.53
C ILE A 108 5.86 0.27 -2.12
N GLY A 109 6.74 -0.38 -1.34
CA GLY A 109 8.02 -0.87 -1.81
C GLY A 109 7.85 -1.82 -3.00
N ILE A 110 7.04 -2.87 -2.85
CA ILE A 110 6.80 -3.85 -3.92
C ILE A 110 6.24 -3.18 -5.19
N SER A 111 5.28 -2.26 -5.02
CA SER A 111 4.64 -1.57 -6.14
C SER A 111 5.63 -0.70 -6.91
N VAL A 112 6.47 0.09 -6.23
CA VAL A 112 7.48 0.93 -6.89
C VAL A 112 8.48 0.08 -7.67
N VAL A 113 9.03 -0.97 -7.07
CA VAL A 113 10.03 -1.78 -7.79
C VAL A 113 9.39 -2.57 -8.94
N TYR A 114 8.13 -3.00 -8.80
CA TYR A 114 7.38 -3.62 -9.90
C TYR A 114 7.21 -2.66 -11.09
N THR A 115 6.82 -1.40 -10.81
CA THR A 115 6.66 -0.36 -11.83
C THR A 115 7.98 -0.09 -12.57
N ILE A 116 9.08 0.02 -11.83
CA ILE A 116 10.43 0.21 -12.39
C ILE A 116 10.81 -0.97 -13.28
N ASP A 117 10.57 -2.21 -12.84
CA ASP A 117 10.91 -3.41 -13.62
C ASP A 117 10.06 -3.54 -14.90
N CYS A 118 8.83 -3.03 -14.92
CA CYS A 118 7.97 -3.04 -16.10
C CYS A 118 8.34 -1.95 -17.11
N TYR A 119 8.84 -0.81 -16.63
CA TYR A 119 9.07 0.41 -17.43
C TYR A 119 10.46 1.02 -17.19
N ARG A 120 11.52 0.21 -17.24
CA ARG A 120 12.90 0.66 -16.96
C ARG A 120 13.34 1.98 -17.65
N PRO A 121 13.03 2.22 -18.93
CA PRO A 121 13.47 3.45 -19.61
C PRO A 121 12.80 4.72 -19.08
N ILE A 122 11.57 4.61 -18.57
CA ILE A 122 10.79 5.74 -18.04
C ILE A 122 10.49 5.55 -16.54
N ALA A 123 11.40 4.86 -15.83
CA ALA A 123 11.18 4.45 -14.45
C ALA A 123 10.87 5.65 -13.54
N GLU A 124 11.57 6.76 -13.73
CA GLU A 124 11.38 7.98 -12.94
C GLU A 124 9.99 8.60 -13.16
N GLU A 125 9.60 8.82 -14.41
CA GLU A 125 8.30 9.43 -14.76
C GLU A 125 7.11 8.62 -14.24
N VAL A 126 7.19 7.28 -14.33
CA VAL A 126 6.10 6.41 -13.90
C VAL A 126 6.01 6.37 -12.37
N VAL A 127 7.15 6.37 -11.66
CA VAL A 127 7.16 6.45 -10.19
C VAL A 127 6.61 7.78 -9.71
N VAL A 128 6.98 8.91 -10.33
CA VAL A 128 6.44 10.23 -9.98
C VAL A 128 4.92 10.27 -10.21
N SER A 129 4.45 9.76 -11.34
CA SER A 129 3.02 9.68 -11.65
C SER A 129 2.26 8.84 -10.63
N GLN A 130 2.84 7.71 -10.21
CA GLN A 130 2.27 6.85 -9.17
C GLN A 130 2.15 7.58 -7.83
N VAL A 131 3.19 8.31 -7.41
CA VAL A 131 3.19 9.07 -6.14
C VAL A 131 2.21 10.25 -6.22
N ALA A 132 2.10 10.91 -7.36
CA ALA A 132 1.14 12.00 -7.59
C ALA A 132 -0.31 11.50 -7.44
N PHE A 133 -0.66 10.41 -8.13
CA PHE A 133 -1.99 9.81 -8.04
C PHE A 133 -2.34 9.38 -6.62
N LYS A 134 -1.40 8.72 -5.92
CA LYS A 134 -1.54 8.37 -4.50
C LYS A 134 -1.81 9.61 -3.63
N SER A 135 -1.09 10.70 -3.87
CA SER A 135 -1.21 11.93 -3.08
C SER A 135 -2.57 12.58 -3.26
N ILE A 136 -3.11 12.59 -4.48
CA ILE A 136 -4.47 13.09 -4.77
C ILE A 136 -5.52 12.29 -3.99
N ILE A 137 -5.45 10.96 -4.02
CA ILE A 137 -6.39 10.10 -3.28
C ILE A 137 -6.27 10.34 -1.77
N THR A 138 -5.04 10.44 -1.26
CA THR A 138 -4.77 10.66 0.17
C THR A 138 -5.31 12.02 0.63
N PHE A 139 -5.17 13.03 -0.22
CA PHE A 139 -5.72 14.37 0.00
C PHE A 139 -7.24 14.31 0.07
N LEU A 140 -7.91 13.73 -0.93
CA LEU A 140 -9.37 13.57 -0.93
C LEU A 140 -9.87 12.83 0.31
N MET A 141 -9.22 11.72 0.67
CA MET A 141 -9.57 10.97 1.87
C MET A 141 -9.41 11.78 3.15
N SER A 142 -8.44 12.70 3.22
CA SER A 142 -8.24 13.54 4.42
C SER A 142 -9.41 14.49 4.68
N PHE A 143 -10.09 14.97 3.63
CA PHE A 143 -11.30 15.78 3.76
C PHE A 143 -12.54 14.94 4.11
N TYR A 144 -12.69 13.77 3.49
CA TYR A 144 -13.88 12.93 3.66
C TYR A 144 -13.83 12.00 4.89
N ALA A 145 -12.66 11.72 5.46
CA ALA A 145 -12.52 10.75 6.54
C ALA A 145 -13.28 11.15 7.81
N ASN A 146 -13.15 12.40 8.29
CA ASN A 146 -13.84 12.86 9.49
C ASN A 146 -15.38 12.88 9.35
N PRO A 147 -15.97 13.50 8.30
CA PRO A 147 -17.42 13.51 8.15
C PRO A 147 -17.99 12.10 7.92
N TRP A 148 -17.25 11.20 7.26
CA TRP A 148 -17.68 9.81 7.08
C TRP A 148 -17.73 9.06 8.41
N VAL A 149 -16.69 9.18 9.24
CA VAL A 149 -16.66 8.59 10.58
C VAL A 149 -17.77 9.17 11.48
N ASN A 150 -18.06 10.46 11.37
CA ASN A 150 -19.14 11.09 12.15
C ASN A 150 -20.53 10.59 11.75
N ARG A 151 -20.73 10.17 10.48
CA ARG A 151 -22.02 9.69 9.97
C ARG A 151 -22.27 8.21 10.27
N ASP A 152 -21.30 7.35 9.96
CA ASP A 152 -21.47 5.89 10.01
C ASP A 152 -20.77 5.24 11.22
N GLY A 153 -20.09 6.04 12.04
CA GLY A 153 -19.28 5.59 13.16
C GLY A 153 -17.94 4.96 12.74
N TYR A 154 -17.09 4.71 13.74
CA TYR A 154 -15.76 4.13 13.52
C TYR A 154 -15.84 2.70 12.96
N ALA A 155 -16.76 1.86 13.45
CA ALA A 155 -16.87 0.50 12.92
C ALA A 155 -17.35 0.45 11.46
N GLY A 156 -18.36 1.25 11.11
CA GLY A 156 -18.93 1.29 9.75
C GLY A 156 -17.95 1.82 8.72
N ALA A 157 -17.35 3.00 8.99
CA ALA A 157 -16.42 3.62 8.05
C ALA A 157 -15.14 2.77 7.85
N PHE A 158 -14.54 2.27 8.94
CA PHE A 158 -13.29 1.50 8.83
C PHE A 158 -13.49 0.09 8.29
N SER A 159 -14.63 -0.56 8.53
CA SER A 159 -14.94 -1.86 7.92
C SER A 159 -15.18 -1.73 6.41
N ALA A 160 -15.87 -0.68 5.96
CA ALA A 160 -16.02 -0.38 4.54
C ALA A 160 -14.67 -0.07 3.87
N MET A 161 -13.81 0.73 4.52
CA MET A 161 -12.44 0.98 4.05
C MET A 161 -11.60 -0.30 4.00
N ALA A 162 -11.75 -1.20 4.98
CA ALA A 162 -11.06 -2.49 4.99
C ALA A 162 -11.52 -3.39 3.83
N ALA A 163 -12.82 -3.49 3.58
CA ALA A 163 -13.38 -4.25 2.47
C ALA A 163 -12.90 -3.69 1.12
N LEU A 164 -12.94 -2.37 0.93
CA LEU A 164 -12.46 -1.73 -0.30
C LEU A 164 -10.96 -1.95 -0.48
N SER A 165 -10.16 -1.81 0.58
CA SER A 165 -8.73 -2.08 0.54
C SER A 165 -8.42 -3.53 0.19
N PHE A 166 -9.19 -4.48 0.73
CA PHE A 166 -9.05 -5.90 0.39
C PHE A 166 -9.37 -6.16 -1.08
N VAL A 167 -10.43 -5.56 -1.64
CA VAL A 167 -10.79 -5.69 -3.06
C VAL A 167 -9.72 -5.09 -3.96
N VAL A 168 -9.22 -3.90 -3.64
CA VAL A 168 -8.15 -3.24 -4.41
C VAL A 168 -6.87 -4.06 -4.35
N LEU A 169 -6.50 -4.56 -3.18
CA LEU A 169 -5.33 -5.43 -3.05
C LEU A 169 -5.58 -6.74 -3.82
N ALA A 170 -6.77 -7.34 -3.77
CA ALA A 170 -7.12 -8.53 -4.54
C ALA A 170 -6.96 -8.38 -6.05
N MET A 171 -6.93 -7.15 -6.58
CA MET A 171 -6.62 -6.90 -8.00
C MET A 171 -5.20 -7.33 -8.41
N TRP A 172 -4.32 -7.65 -7.46
CA TRP A 172 -3.03 -8.29 -7.78
C TRP A 172 -3.24 -9.67 -8.46
N ILE A 173 -4.30 -10.42 -8.09
CA ILE A 173 -4.58 -11.76 -8.65
C ILE A 173 -4.86 -11.71 -10.17
N PRO A 174 -5.79 -10.89 -10.69
CA PRO A 174 -6.00 -10.77 -12.13
C PRO A 174 -4.79 -10.15 -12.84
N LEU A 175 -4.03 -9.26 -12.20
CA LEU A 175 -2.77 -8.74 -12.75
C LEU A 175 -1.69 -9.81 -12.87
N TYR A 176 -1.67 -10.82 -12.00
CA TYR A 176 -0.77 -11.97 -12.11
C TYR A 176 -1.13 -12.88 -13.29
N ILE A 177 -2.43 -13.06 -13.58
CA ILE A 177 -2.91 -13.94 -14.65
C ILE A 177 -2.89 -13.25 -16.02
N TRP A 178 -3.24 -11.97 -16.08
CA TRP A 178 -3.36 -11.19 -17.33
C TRP A 178 -2.27 -10.15 -17.54
N GLY A 179 -1.30 -10.02 -16.64
CA GLY A 179 -0.23 -9.03 -16.71
C GLY A 179 0.49 -9.02 -18.06
N LYS A 180 0.76 -10.21 -18.62
CA LYS A 180 1.40 -10.35 -19.95
C LYS A 180 0.58 -9.75 -21.09
N ARG A 181 -0.75 -9.82 -21.02
CA ARG A 181 -1.66 -9.22 -22.02
C ARG A 181 -1.77 -7.71 -21.82
N ILE A 182 -1.88 -7.25 -20.57
CA ILE A 182 -1.97 -5.82 -20.23
C ILE A 182 -0.67 -5.11 -20.62
N ARG A 183 0.50 -5.69 -20.32
CA ARG A 183 1.80 -5.11 -20.71
C ARG A 183 1.94 -4.98 -22.23
N ARG A 184 1.53 -6.02 -22.99
CA ARG A 184 1.54 -5.99 -24.46
C ARG A 184 0.55 -4.96 -25.04
N ALA A 185 -0.58 -4.73 -24.37
CA ALA A 185 -1.55 -3.71 -24.76
C ALA A 185 -1.04 -2.29 -24.46
N THR A 186 -0.44 -2.07 -23.28
CA THR A 186 0.11 -0.76 -22.90
C THR A 186 1.32 -0.38 -23.74
N LEU A 187 2.21 -1.33 -24.07
CA LEU A 187 3.33 -1.13 -25.00
C LEU A 187 2.88 -0.75 -26.43
N LYS A 188 1.66 -1.12 -26.84
CA LYS A 188 1.06 -0.73 -28.12
C LYS A 188 0.23 0.55 -28.04
N GLY A 189 0.07 1.13 -26.84
CA GLY A 189 -0.73 2.32 -26.60
C GLY A 189 -0.10 3.59 -27.19
N ARG A 190 -0.94 4.51 -27.66
CA ARG A 190 -0.54 5.77 -28.32
C ARG A 190 0.42 6.65 -27.48
N VAL A 191 0.36 6.52 -26.16
CA VAL A 191 1.21 7.24 -25.19
C VAL A 191 2.68 6.80 -25.26
N MET A 192 2.93 5.51 -25.53
CA MET A 192 4.29 4.96 -25.67
C MET A 192 5.01 5.44 -26.94
N ARG A 193 4.28 6.04 -27.89
CA ARG A 193 4.82 6.60 -29.14
C ARG A 193 5.38 8.01 -28.98
N TYR A 194 4.96 8.73 -27.94
CA TYR A 194 5.45 10.08 -27.61
C TYR A 194 6.74 10.02 -26.77
N VAL A 195 6.86 9.00 -25.93
CA VAL A 195 8.12 8.61 -25.30
C VAL A 195 9.02 8.05 -26.40
N HIS A 196 10.18 8.64 -26.66
CA HIS A 196 11.11 8.24 -27.72
C HIS A 196 11.77 6.88 -27.42
N TRP A 197 10.95 5.82 -27.43
CA TRP A 197 11.29 4.44 -27.10
C TRP A 197 12.48 3.87 -27.87
N ALA A 198 12.82 4.45 -29.01
CA ALA A 198 13.95 4.06 -29.84
C ALA A 198 15.28 4.70 -29.40
N VAL A 199 15.24 5.87 -28.73
CA VAL A 199 16.44 6.67 -28.38
C VAL A 199 17.01 6.24 -27.03
N ASP A 200 16.18 5.93 -26.04
CA ASP A 200 16.63 5.51 -24.69
C ASP A 200 17.14 4.07 -24.63
N ARG A 201 17.20 3.38 -25.78
CA ARG A 201 17.77 2.04 -25.89
C ARG A 201 19.30 2.07 -26.03
N GLU A 202 19.86 3.20 -26.46
CA GLU A 202 21.29 3.36 -26.77
C GLU A 202 22.14 3.84 -25.58
N THR A 203 21.52 4.33 -24.50
CA THR A 203 22.21 4.86 -23.32
C THR A 203 22.45 3.84 -22.21
N GLY A 204 22.10 2.57 -22.46
CA GLY A 204 22.17 1.47 -21.48
C GLY A 204 23.21 0.38 -21.79
N GLU A 205 24.18 0.64 -22.67
CA GLU A 205 25.41 -0.16 -22.79
C GLU A 205 26.55 0.42 -21.95
#